data_AF-A0A1F9MTF8-F1
#
_entry.id   AF-A0A1F9MTF8-F1
#
_cell.length_a   1.000
_cell.length_b   1.000
_cell.length_c   1.000
_cell.angle_alpha   90.00
_cell.angle_beta   90.00
_cell.angle_gamma   90.00
#
_symmetry.space_group_name_H-M   'P 1'
#
loop_
_entity.id
_entity.type
_entity.pdbx_description
1 polymer ?
#
loop_
_entity_poly.entity_id
_entity_poly.type
_entity_poly.pdbx_seq_one_letter_code
_entity_poly.pdbx_strand_id
1 'polypeptide(L)'
;MAFFFRTAERALQETRRVQDDHQKIQAELDLLKRSVEHLKLVNISLWQIIKEHKGLQDVDLQKRIEELEKFYHNEAKPDQCVSCAKPIHIKKKRCVFCGAEQTRPNDIYHILFDK
;
A
#
# COMPACT_ATOMS: atom_id res chain seq x y z
N MET A 1 1.74 -53.59 10.06
CA MET A 1 1.16 -52.68 11.08
C MET A 1 1.96 -51.38 11.31
N ALA A 2 3.29 -51.35 11.17
CA ALA A 2 4.09 -50.13 11.41
C ALA A 2 3.82 -48.95 10.43
N PHE A 3 3.36 -49.24 9.20
CA PHE A 3 3.05 -48.20 8.20
C PHE A 3 1.82 -47.35 8.56
N PHE A 4 0.77 -47.98 9.11
CA PHE A 4 -0.47 -47.29 9.53
C PHE A 4 -0.27 -46.37 10.74
N PHE A 5 0.65 -46.72 11.64
CA PHE A 5 0.96 -45.90 12.81
C PHE A 5 1.69 -44.62 12.41
N ARG A 6 2.65 -44.70 11.47
CA ARG A 6 3.37 -43.53 10.93
C ARG A 6 2.47 -42.57 10.16
N THR A 7 1.43 -43.05 9.49
CA THR A 7 0.47 -42.19 8.78
C THR A 7 -0.45 -41.45 9.74
N ALA A 8 -0.92 -42.08 10.80
CA ALA A 8 -1.74 -41.43 11.82
C ALA A 8 -0.96 -40.36 12.60
N GLU A 9 0.30 -40.65 12.94
CA GLU A 9 1.18 -39.71 13.62
C GLU A 9 1.51 -38.48 12.76
N ARG A 10 1.74 -38.67 11.46
CA ARG A 10 1.89 -37.55 10.51
C ARG A 10 0.63 -36.70 10.38
N ALA A 11 -0.55 -37.33 10.32
CA ALA A 11 -1.82 -36.62 10.25
C ALA A 11 -2.05 -35.75 11.50
N LEU A 12 -1.72 -36.25 12.69
CA LEU A 12 -1.79 -35.49 13.95
C LEU A 12 -0.78 -34.35 14.02
N GLN A 13 0.44 -34.55 13.51
CA GLN A 13 1.42 -33.48 13.42
C GLN A 13 0.97 -32.38 12.46
N GLU A 14 0.36 -32.75 11.34
CA GLU A 14 -0.13 -31.79 10.35
C GLU A 14 -1.31 -30.98 10.89
N THR A 15 -2.29 -31.61 11.54
CA THR A 15 -3.40 -30.87 12.15
C THR A 15 -2.93 -29.92 13.23
N ARG A 16 -1.92 -30.31 14.02
CA ARG A 16 -1.31 -29.43 15.02
C ARG A 16 -0.63 -28.22 14.38
N ARG A 17 0.14 -28.42 13.31
CA ARG A 17 0.78 -27.31 12.56
C ARG A 17 -0.26 -26.34 12.01
N VAL A 18 -1.32 -26.87 11.39
CA VAL A 18 -2.42 -26.05 10.86
C VAL A 18 -3.11 -25.26 11.98
N GLN A 19 -3.29 -25.86 13.16
CA GLN A 19 -3.85 -25.16 14.32
C GLN A 19 -2.93 -24.05 14.83
N ASP A 20 -1.63 -24.33 14.94
CA ASP A 20 -0.64 -23.35 15.39
C ASP A 20 -0.54 -22.17 14.40
N ASP A 21 -0.54 -22.44 13.10
CA ASP A 21 -0.51 -21.41 12.07
C ASP A 21 -1.80 -20.60 12.02
N HIS A 22 -2.96 -21.26 12.19
CA HIS A 22 -4.24 -20.57 12.30
C HIS A 22 -4.26 -19.63 13.51
N GLN A 23 -3.74 -20.05 14.67
CA GLN A 23 -3.66 -19.19 15.86
C GLN A 23 -2.75 -17.97 15.63
N LYS A 24 -1.60 -18.15 14.97
CA LYS A 24 -0.70 -17.03 14.62
C LYS A 24 -1.39 -16.03 13.68
N ILE A 25 -2.02 -16.53 12.61
CA ILE A 25 -2.75 -15.68 11.66
C ILE A 25 -3.87 -14.91 12.36
N GLN A 26 -4.61 -15.56 13.26
CA GLN A 26 -5.64 -14.88 14.04
C GLN A 26 -5.06 -13.78 14.93
N ALA A 27 -3.95 -14.04 15.62
CA ALA A 27 -3.29 -13.04 16.46
C ALA A 27 -2.78 -11.84 15.64
N GLU A 28 -2.17 -12.08 14.48
CA GLU A 28 -1.72 -11.03 13.56
C GLU A 28 -2.89 -10.20 13.02
N LEU A 29 -3.99 -10.87 12.66
CA LEU A 29 -5.20 -10.22 12.17
C LEU A 29 -5.85 -9.34 13.24
N ASP A 30 -5.88 -9.79 14.49
CA ASP A 30 -6.37 -8.99 15.61
C ASP A 30 -5.48 -7.79 15.90
N LEU A 31 -4.16 -7.95 15.81
CA LEU A 31 -3.21 -6.84 15.95
C LEU A 31 -3.37 -5.81 14.81
N LEU A 32 -3.55 -6.29 13.58
CA LEU A 32 -3.79 -5.43 12.42
C LEU A 32 -5.11 -4.65 12.57
N LYS A 33 -6.18 -5.32 12.99
CA LYS A 33 -7.48 -4.66 13.27
C LYS A 33 -7.35 -3.56 14.31
N ARG A 34 -6.63 -3.80 15.41
CA ARG A 34 -6.39 -2.78 16.45
C ARG A 34 -5.59 -1.61 15.90
N SER A 35 -4.58 -1.89 15.09
CA SER A 35 -3.74 -0.86 14.46
C SER A 35 -4.57 0.01 13.49
N VAL A 36 -5.46 -0.60 12.71
CA VAL A 36 -6.36 0.12 11.80
C VAL A 36 -7.35 1.00 12.57
N GLU A 37 -7.98 0.49 13.63
CA GLU A 37 -8.89 1.29 14.45
C GLU A 37 -8.17 2.45 15.13
N HIS A 38 -6.95 2.21 15.62
CA HIS A 38 -6.12 3.27 16.20
C HIS A 38 -5.79 4.36 15.16
N LEU A 39 -5.33 3.97 13.96
CA LEU A 39 -5.04 4.92 12.88
C LEU A 39 -6.27 5.73 12.46
N LYS A 40 -7.45 5.10 12.44
CA LYS A 40 -8.71 5.78 12.17
C LYS A 40 -9.00 6.85 13.23
N LEU A 41 -8.85 6.53 14.51
CA LEU A 41 -9.03 7.50 15.60
C LEU A 41 -8.03 8.67 15.51
N VAL A 42 -6.76 8.37 15.21
CA VAL A 42 -5.73 9.39 14.98
C VAL A 42 -6.12 10.30 13.82
N ASN A 43 -6.52 9.74 12.68
CA ASN A 43 -6.91 10.52 11.50
C ASN A 43 -8.15 11.40 11.77
N ILE A 44 -9.15 10.89 12.49
CA ILE A 44 -10.32 11.68 12.90
C ILE A 44 -9.89 12.84 13.80
N SER A 45 -9.03 12.55 14.79
CA SER A 45 -8.54 13.56 15.74
C SER A 45 -7.74 14.66 15.04
N LEU A 46 -6.83 14.27 14.12
CA LEU A 46 -6.06 15.20 13.30
C LEU A 46 -6.97 16.08 12.44
N TRP A 47 -7.98 15.49 11.81
CA TRP A 47 -8.93 16.24 11.00
C TRP A 47 -9.71 17.25 11.85
N GLN A 48 -10.21 16.86 13.02
CA GLN A 48 -10.92 17.77 13.93
C GLN A 48 -10.06 18.98 14.32
N ILE A 49 -8.81 18.74 14.71
CA ILE A 49 -7.86 19.81 15.05
C ILE A 49 -7.66 20.76 13.86
N ILE A 50 -7.41 20.21 12.66
CA ILE A 50 -7.20 21.01 11.46
C ILE A 50 -8.46 21.83 11.12
N LYS A 51 -9.64 21.21 11.20
CA LYS A 51 -10.94 21.81 10.94
C LYS A 51 -11.17 23.01 11.85
N GLU A 52 -10.94 22.85 13.16
CA GLU A 52 -11.09 23.89 14.18
C GLU A 52 -10.12 25.07 13.93
N HIS A 53 -8.86 24.78 13.61
CA HIS A 53 -7.84 25.82 13.42
C HIS A 53 -7.93 26.55 12.07
N LYS A 54 -8.52 25.94 11.04
CA LYS A 54 -8.54 26.46 9.67
C LYS A 54 -9.92 26.82 9.14
N GLY A 55 -10.98 26.56 9.90
CA GLY A 55 -12.37 26.81 9.49
C GLY A 55 -12.80 25.97 8.28
N LEU A 56 -12.12 24.84 8.03
CA LEU A 56 -12.42 23.97 6.90
C LEU A 56 -13.74 23.22 7.12
N GLN A 57 -14.31 22.72 6.03
CA GLN A 57 -15.50 21.89 6.02
C GLN A 57 -15.15 20.48 5.52
N ASP A 58 -16.00 19.50 5.82
CA ASP A 58 -15.75 18.11 5.41
C ASP A 58 -15.73 17.96 3.87
N VAL A 59 -16.40 18.87 3.14
CA VAL A 59 -16.33 18.96 1.67
C VAL A 59 -14.92 19.31 1.16
N ASP A 60 -14.12 20.06 1.93
CA ASP A 60 -12.76 20.43 1.54
C ASP A 60 -11.82 19.22 1.66
N LEU A 61 -12.00 18.41 2.71
CA LEU A 61 -11.29 17.14 2.86
C LEU A 61 -11.64 16.18 1.73
N GLN A 62 -12.93 16.04 1.40
CA GLN A 62 -13.39 15.16 0.34
C GLN A 62 -12.79 15.54 -1.02
N LYS A 63 -12.79 16.84 -1.37
CA LYS A 63 -12.12 17.34 -2.58
C LYS A 63 -10.63 16.98 -2.60
N ARG A 64 -9.94 17.14 -1.45
CA ARG A 64 -8.52 16.82 -1.34
C ARG A 64 -8.25 15.32 -1.51
N ILE A 65 -9.12 14.47 -0.98
CA ILE A 65 -9.04 13.01 -1.19
C ILE A 65 -9.19 12.69 -2.67
N GLU A 66 -10.20 13.24 -3.35
CA GLU A 66 -10.42 13.02 -4.79
C GLU A 66 -9.24 13.48 -5.66
N GLU A 67 -8.60 14.60 -5.32
CA GLU A 67 -7.37 15.07 -5.98
C GLU A 67 -6.22 14.07 -5.81
N LEU A 68 -6.02 13.55 -4.59
CA LEU A 68 -4.98 12.57 -4.29
C LEU A 68 -5.27 11.22 -4.96
N GLU A 69 -6.51 10.75 -4.95
CA GLU A 69 -6.90 9.52 -5.64
C GLU A 69 -6.61 9.60 -7.14
N LYS A 70 -6.97 10.71 -7.78
CA LYS A 70 -6.63 10.96 -9.19
C LYS A 70 -5.13 10.96 -9.42
N PHE A 71 -4.35 11.51 -8.51
CA PHE A 71 -2.89 11.53 -8.63
C PHE A 71 -2.32 10.11 -8.54
N TYR A 72 -2.60 9.37 -7.45
CA TYR A 72 -2.04 8.04 -7.22
C TYR A 72 -2.56 6.96 -8.18
N HIS A 73 -3.82 7.04 -8.64
CA HIS A 73 -4.34 6.10 -9.63
C HIS A 73 -3.75 6.34 -11.03
N ASN A 74 -3.24 7.54 -11.32
CA ASN A 74 -2.60 7.85 -12.60
C ASN A 74 -1.11 7.47 -12.64
N GLU A 75 -0.42 7.34 -11.51
CA GLU A 75 0.99 6.89 -11.46
C GLU A 75 1.20 5.41 -11.84
N ALA A 76 0.13 4.62 -11.88
CA ALA A 76 0.19 3.20 -12.23
C ALA A 76 0.20 2.92 -13.74
N LYS A 77 0.01 3.94 -14.59
CA LYS A 77 0.11 3.74 -16.05
C LYS A 77 1.58 3.84 -16.45
N PRO A 78 2.16 2.82 -17.11
CA PRO A 78 3.50 2.93 -17.64
C PRO A 78 3.54 4.09 -18.64
N ASP A 79 4.41 5.07 -18.37
CA ASP A 79 4.67 6.15 -19.31
C ASP A 79 5.11 5.60 -20.66
N GLN A 80 4.79 6.31 -21.73
CA GLN A 80 5.30 5.98 -23.05
C GLN A 80 6.60 6.72 -23.33
N CYS A 81 7.57 6.04 -23.93
CA CYS A 81 8.80 6.68 -24.38
C CYS A 81 8.49 7.80 -25.39
N VAL A 82 9.01 9.01 -25.17
CA VAL A 82 8.82 10.17 -26.08
C VAL A 82 9.32 9.93 -27.51
N SER A 83 10.22 8.96 -27.70
CA SER A 83 10.84 8.65 -28.99
C SER A 83 10.27 7.42 -29.68
N CYS A 84 9.84 6.39 -28.93
CA CYS A 84 9.44 5.10 -29.52
C CYS A 84 8.07 4.59 -29.06
N ALA A 85 7.32 5.37 -28.28
CA ALA A 85 5.97 5.10 -27.77
C ALA A 85 5.77 3.78 -26.99
N LYS A 86 6.83 3.01 -26.75
CA LYS A 86 6.77 1.78 -25.95
C LYS A 86 6.59 2.12 -24.46
N PRO A 87 5.87 1.27 -23.70
CA PRO A 87 5.68 1.47 -22.27
C PRO A 87 7.02 1.34 -21.53
N ILE A 88 7.33 2.31 -20.70
CA ILE A 88 8.54 2.36 -19.89
C ILE A 88 8.17 2.57 -18.41
N HIS A 89 8.96 1.97 -17.52
CA HIS A 89 8.77 2.15 -16.08
C HIS A 89 9.02 3.61 -15.68
N ILE A 90 8.19 4.13 -14.77
CA ILE A 90 8.16 5.55 -14.38
C ILE A 90 9.48 6.09 -13.76
N LYS A 91 10.40 5.18 -13.39
CA LYS A 91 11.68 5.48 -12.70
C LYS A 91 12.91 5.43 -13.62
N LYS A 92 12.74 5.11 -14.92
CA LYS A 92 13.87 4.96 -15.85
C LYS A 92 14.10 6.28 -16.60
N LYS A 93 15.28 6.89 -16.40
CA LYS A 93 15.75 8.08 -17.13
C LYS A 93 16.04 7.81 -18.62
N ARG A 94 16.21 6.53 -18.99
CA ARG A 94 16.50 6.11 -20.37
C ARG A 94 15.56 5.00 -20.80
N CYS A 95 15.05 5.07 -22.02
CA CYS A 95 14.23 4.02 -22.61
C CYS A 95 15.08 2.75 -22.86
N VAL A 96 14.62 1.60 -22.38
CA VAL A 96 15.28 0.30 -22.60
C VAL A 96 15.16 -0.21 -24.04
N PHE A 97 14.24 0.36 -24.83
CA PHE A 97 13.98 -0.08 -26.20
C PHE A 97 14.72 0.74 -27.24
N CYS A 98 14.70 2.08 -27.14
CA CYS A 98 15.31 2.96 -28.13
C CYS A 98 16.49 3.79 -27.60
N GLY A 99 16.81 3.70 -26.30
CA GLY A 99 17.94 4.43 -25.72
C GLY A 99 17.70 5.93 -25.48
N ALA A 100 16.54 6.48 -25.86
CA ALA A 100 16.23 7.90 -25.67
C ALA A 100 16.16 8.29 -24.19
N GLU A 101 16.69 9.46 -23.86
CA GLU A 101 16.59 10.06 -22.54
C GLU A 101 15.19 10.65 -22.30
N GLN A 102 14.66 10.45 -21.10
CA GLN A 102 13.30 10.84 -20.74
C GLN A 102 13.38 12.01 -19.76
N THR A 103 12.96 13.21 -20.19
CA THR A 103 12.82 14.39 -19.33
C THR A 103 11.46 14.33 -18.62
N ARG A 104 11.47 14.31 -17.28
CA ARG A 104 10.24 14.20 -16.48
C ARG A 104 10.11 15.39 -15.53
N PRO A 105 8.97 16.09 -15.46
CA PRO A 105 8.81 17.26 -14.59
C PRO A 105 8.53 17.03 -13.09
N ASN A 106 8.58 15.82 -12.51
CA ASN A 106 8.03 15.63 -11.16
C ASN A 106 8.77 14.61 -10.27
N ASP A 107 9.64 15.12 -9.40
CA ASP A 107 10.13 14.45 -8.18
C ASP A 107 9.37 15.05 -6.97
N ILE A 108 8.16 14.56 -6.64
CA ILE A 108 7.34 15.08 -5.51
C ILE A 108 7.83 14.60 -4.13
N TYR A 109 8.90 13.81 -4.03
CA TYR A 109 9.48 13.51 -2.71
C TYR A 109 10.04 14.74 -1.98
N HIS A 110 10.17 15.89 -2.65
CA HIS A 110 10.64 17.13 -2.04
C HIS A 110 9.57 18.02 -1.38
N ILE A 111 8.26 17.74 -1.53
CA ILE A 111 7.23 18.71 -1.07
C ILE A 111 6.69 18.38 0.35
N LEU A 112 6.93 17.18 0.89
CA LEU A 112 6.35 16.76 2.17
C LEU A 112 7.30 16.83 3.39
N PHE A 113 8.61 17.08 3.22
CA PHE A 113 9.56 17.07 4.34
C PHE A 113 10.65 18.16 4.34
N ASP A 114 10.59 19.17 3.45
CA ASP A 114 11.52 20.31 3.52
C ASP A 114 10.85 21.51 4.22
N LYS A 115 11.20 21.69 5.50
CA LYS A 115 11.25 22.99 6.19
C LYS A 115 12.60 23.13 6.86
#